data_AF-A0A9X2ERC3-F1
#
_entry.id   AF-A0A9X2ERC3-F1
#
_cell.length_a   1.000
_cell.length_b   1.000
_cell.length_c   1.000
_cell.angle_alpha   90.00
_cell.angle_beta   90.00
_cell.angle_gamma   90.00
#
_symmetry.space_group_name_H-M   'P 1'
#
loop_
_entity.id
_entity.type
_entity.pdbx_description
1 polymer ?
#
loop_
_entity_poly.entity_id
_entity_poly.type
_entity_poly.pdbx_seq_one_letter_code
_entity_poly.pdbx_strand_id
1 'polypeptide(L)'
;RDFLEAEHEAKSGDESARIVFQNNKLGRPYQYAASRLLDHEQLQEAAEDYPELFCPAGGLLVTVGIDVQHDRLAILIRVFGRNEESWQLFWGEIDGDTADKQDDCWSALDKLVFQSFKHERFGEIRAAAVSIDSGDGGTSNAVYHWVRSRDKKYRGVLVMAIKGDSKDLGTKEIFNQPRQVDFNNPKRRTKADRFGVKVYMVGTHKAKDLIAKRLLGTSAYMHSCKHVRQDYWEQVTAEVKAPSKKNKGRETWQPRPGRPNEGTDTEVYALHAAHAMGMHKYNEKKWSTLESRLGQRTLFSEPSPTPEKPKPVAQQPRRPAQPAGSLLDS
;
A
#
# COMPACT_ATOMS: atom_id res chain seq x y z
N ARG A 1 39.70 -3.50 21.99
CA ARG A 1 39.68 -2.03 22.15
C ARG A 1 38.60 -1.45 21.25
N ASP A 2 38.62 -1.73 19.96
CA ASP A 2 37.65 -1.25 18.95
C ASP A 2 36.17 -1.52 19.30
N PHE A 3 35.86 -2.68 19.89
CA PHE A 3 34.49 -3.00 20.33
C PHE A 3 33.96 -2.10 21.46
N LEU A 4 34.82 -1.80 22.45
CA LEU A 4 34.44 -0.98 23.61
C LEU A 4 34.29 0.50 23.24
N GLU A 5 35.09 0.96 22.27
CA GLU A 5 35.01 2.30 21.70
C GLU A 5 33.73 2.46 20.87
N ALA A 6 33.41 1.45 20.03
CA ALA A 6 32.14 1.39 19.31
C ALA A 6 30.91 1.31 20.24
N GLU A 7 30.99 0.60 21.37
CA GLU A 7 29.92 0.59 22.38
C GLU A 7 29.74 1.94 23.09
N HIS A 8 30.85 2.65 23.37
CA HIS A 8 30.82 3.95 24.02
C HIS A 8 30.24 5.03 23.10
N GLU A 9 30.58 5.01 21.81
CA GLU A 9 30.01 5.88 20.78
C GLU A 9 28.53 5.56 20.52
N ALA A 10 28.16 4.28 20.50
CA ALA A 10 26.76 3.87 20.38
C ALA A 10 25.90 4.33 21.57
N LYS A 11 26.43 4.29 22.80
CA LYS A 11 25.76 4.87 23.98
C LYS A 11 25.62 6.40 23.90
N SER A 12 26.43 7.05 23.09
CA SER A 12 26.39 8.49 22.80
C SER A 12 25.49 8.83 21.60
N GLY A 13 24.83 7.83 21.00
CA GLY A 13 23.91 7.99 19.86
C GLY A 13 24.57 7.90 18.48
N ASP A 14 25.84 7.52 18.39
CA ASP A 14 26.56 7.32 17.13
C ASP A 14 26.91 5.84 16.93
N GLU A 15 26.06 5.11 16.20
CA GLU A 15 26.24 3.68 15.93
C GLU A 15 27.15 3.40 14.71
N SER A 16 27.75 4.43 14.12
CA SER A 16 28.58 4.32 12.91
C SER A 16 29.76 3.36 13.10
N ALA A 17 30.45 3.45 14.24
CA ALA A 17 31.58 2.58 14.56
C ALA A 17 31.16 1.12 14.80
N ARG A 18 29.97 0.91 15.36
CA ARG A 18 29.38 -0.44 15.54
C ARG A 18 29.01 -1.08 14.20
N ILE A 19 28.48 -0.31 13.25
CA ILE A 19 28.19 -0.77 11.88
C ILE A 19 29.46 -1.19 11.16
N VAL A 20 30.50 -0.34 11.19
CA VAL A 20 31.79 -0.63 10.56
C VAL A 20 32.45 -1.85 11.20
N PHE A 21 32.39 -1.99 12.52
CA PHE A 21 32.92 -3.14 13.23
C PHE A 21 32.18 -4.43 12.85
N GLN A 22 30.84 -4.44 12.84
CA GLN A 22 30.08 -5.66 12.55
C GLN A 22 30.18 -6.08 11.07
N ASN A 23 30.13 -5.11 10.15
CA ASN A 23 30.26 -5.39 8.70
C ASN A 23 31.69 -5.81 8.31
N ASN A 24 32.73 -5.09 8.76
CA ASN A 24 34.11 -5.30 8.30
C ASN A 24 34.92 -6.28 9.15
N LYS A 25 34.65 -6.40 10.46
CA LYS A 25 35.40 -7.31 11.36
C LYS A 25 34.70 -8.63 11.62
N LEU A 26 33.37 -8.64 11.62
CA LEU A 26 32.58 -9.84 11.91
C LEU A 26 31.93 -10.45 10.66
N GLY A 27 31.98 -9.77 9.51
CA GLY A 27 31.37 -10.23 8.26
C GLY A 27 29.86 -10.41 8.34
N ARG A 28 29.20 -9.75 9.31
CA ARG A 28 27.75 -9.86 9.56
C ARG A 28 27.12 -8.49 9.31
N PRO A 29 26.03 -8.39 8.54
CA PRO A 29 25.33 -7.13 8.34
C PRO A 29 24.85 -6.58 9.68
N TYR A 30 25.22 -5.34 10.00
CA TYR A 30 24.81 -4.68 11.24
C TYR A 30 23.30 -4.50 11.31
N GLN A 31 22.68 -5.03 12.38
CA GLN A 31 21.26 -4.85 12.67
C GLN A 31 21.11 -3.87 13.83
N TYR A 32 20.48 -2.73 13.57
CA TYR A 32 20.11 -1.77 14.60
C TYR A 32 19.20 -2.43 15.64
N ALA A 33 19.54 -2.29 16.92
CA ALA A 33 18.80 -2.88 18.04
C ALA A 33 17.53 -2.09 18.43
N ALA A 34 17.19 -1.01 17.71
CA ALA A 34 16.10 -0.11 18.07
C ALA A 34 14.82 -0.39 17.27
N SER A 35 13.76 -0.68 18.02
CA SER A 35 12.39 -1.04 17.63
C SER A 35 12.22 -2.43 17.02
N ARG A 36 11.23 -3.17 17.54
CA ARG A 36 10.77 -4.48 17.06
C ARG A 36 10.77 -4.50 15.54
N LEU A 37 11.76 -5.17 14.96
CA LEU A 37 11.78 -5.40 13.53
C LEU A 37 10.45 -6.10 13.19
N LEU A 38 9.68 -5.52 12.27
CA LEU A 38 8.58 -6.25 11.66
C LEU A 38 9.21 -7.40 10.90
N ASP A 39 9.02 -8.60 11.42
CA ASP A 39 9.49 -9.80 10.77
C ASP A 39 8.45 -10.23 9.73
N HIS A 40 8.86 -10.23 8.48
CA HIS A 40 8.05 -10.67 7.36
C HIS A 40 7.47 -12.07 7.55
N GLU A 41 8.20 -13.00 8.18
CA GLU A 41 7.72 -14.38 8.43
C GLU A 41 6.56 -14.37 9.43
N GLN A 42 6.68 -13.58 10.50
CA GLN A 42 5.62 -13.43 11.52
C GLN A 42 4.36 -12.77 10.95
N LEU A 43 4.53 -11.76 10.08
CA LEU A 43 3.40 -11.13 9.40
C LEU A 43 2.71 -12.09 8.44
N GLN A 44 3.48 -12.90 7.72
CA GLN A 44 2.95 -13.91 6.82
C GLN A 44 2.20 -15.02 7.57
N GLU A 45 2.70 -15.47 8.72
CA GLU A 45 2.04 -16.46 9.57
C GLU A 45 0.75 -15.91 10.18
N ALA A 46 0.72 -14.62 10.54
CA ALA A 46 -0.46 -13.93 11.05
C ALA A 46 -1.49 -13.55 9.97
N ALA A 47 -1.18 -13.79 8.69
CA ALA A 47 -2.07 -13.44 7.59
C ALA A 47 -3.38 -14.25 7.64
N GLU A 48 -4.49 -13.57 7.43
CA GLU A 48 -5.81 -14.17 7.52
C GLU A 48 -6.24 -14.82 6.20
N ASP A 49 -7.03 -15.89 6.30
CA ASP A 49 -7.52 -16.65 5.16
C ASP A 49 -8.85 -16.09 4.63
N TYR A 50 -8.77 -15.08 3.76
CA TYR A 50 -9.90 -14.58 2.98
C TYR A 50 -9.47 -14.28 1.54
N PRO A 51 -10.36 -14.45 0.53
CA PRO A 51 -9.98 -14.28 -0.87
C PRO A 51 -9.45 -12.88 -1.20
N GLU A 52 -8.51 -12.80 -2.13
CA GLU A 52 -8.09 -11.52 -2.70
C GLU A 52 -9.29 -10.80 -3.35
N LEU A 53 -9.32 -9.46 -3.29
CA LEU A 53 -10.39 -8.61 -3.79
C LEU A 53 -11.78 -8.84 -3.14
N PHE A 54 -11.83 -9.53 -2.00
CA PHE A 54 -13.04 -9.74 -1.20
C PHE A 54 -12.98 -8.95 0.10
N CYS A 55 -13.98 -8.09 0.35
CA CYS A 55 -14.03 -7.23 1.52
C CYS A 55 -14.63 -7.97 2.73
N PRO A 56 -13.87 -8.17 3.82
CA PRO A 56 -14.37 -8.79 5.05
C PRO A 56 -15.49 -7.98 5.71
N ALA A 57 -16.26 -8.62 6.59
CA ALA A 57 -17.44 -8.07 7.24
C ALA A 57 -17.23 -6.68 7.88
N GLY A 58 -16.07 -6.43 8.48
CA GLY A 58 -15.76 -5.17 9.16
C GLY A 58 -15.41 -3.99 8.24
N GLY A 59 -15.14 -4.24 6.96
CA GLY A 59 -14.65 -3.23 6.03
C GLY A 59 -15.75 -2.29 5.51
N LEU A 60 -15.65 -0.98 5.76
CA LEU A 60 -16.70 -0.02 5.40
C LEU A 60 -16.22 1.12 4.48
N LEU A 61 -14.90 1.32 4.36
CA LEU A 61 -14.30 2.39 3.56
C LEU A 61 -13.10 1.86 2.77
N VAL A 62 -13.26 1.68 1.46
CA VAL A 62 -12.16 1.23 0.58
C VAL A 62 -11.33 2.43 0.12
N THR A 63 -10.02 2.29 0.23
CA THR A 63 -9.02 3.27 -0.19
C THR A 63 -7.89 2.60 -0.95
N VAL A 64 -7.28 3.34 -1.86
CA VAL A 64 -6.21 2.81 -2.72
C VAL A 64 -4.97 3.70 -2.64
N GLY A 65 -3.82 3.06 -2.50
CA GLY A 65 -2.50 3.68 -2.64
C GLY A 65 -1.83 3.18 -3.91
N ILE A 66 -1.31 4.10 -4.72
CA ILE A 66 -0.64 3.79 -5.98
C ILE A 66 0.72 4.49 -5.98
N ASP A 67 1.78 3.73 -6.17
CA ASP A 67 3.12 4.24 -6.39
C ASP A 67 3.49 4.09 -7.87
N VAL A 68 4.07 5.15 -8.44
CA VAL A 68 4.30 5.26 -9.89
C VAL A 68 5.79 5.20 -10.17
N GLN A 69 6.25 4.06 -10.69
CA GLN A 69 7.60 3.86 -11.18
C GLN A 69 7.63 4.03 -12.70
N HIS A 70 8.81 4.14 -13.30
CA HIS A 70 8.92 4.40 -14.75
C HIS A 70 8.39 3.23 -15.60
N ASP A 71 8.54 2.01 -15.11
CA ASP A 71 8.24 0.75 -15.80
C ASP A 71 7.05 -0.01 -15.21
N ARG A 72 6.47 0.47 -14.11
CA ARG A 72 5.35 -0.18 -13.42
C ARG A 72 4.55 0.75 -12.51
N LEU A 73 3.34 0.29 -12.18
CA LEU A 73 2.48 0.85 -11.14
C LEU A 73 2.38 -0.18 -10.00
N ALA A 74 2.79 0.19 -8.79
CA ALA A 74 2.54 -0.63 -7.61
C ALA A 74 1.22 -0.19 -6.96
N ILE A 75 0.33 -1.14 -6.69
CA ILE A 75 -1.03 -0.86 -6.21
C ILE A 75 -1.33 -1.65 -4.96
N LEU A 76 -1.88 -0.94 -3.97
CA LEU A 76 -2.43 -1.53 -2.78
C LEU A 76 -3.86 -1.04 -2.54
N ILE A 77 -4.77 -1.99 -2.32
CA ILE A 77 -6.17 -1.73 -1.96
C ILE A 77 -6.37 -2.16 -0.51
N ARG A 78 -6.85 -1.24 0.32
CA ARG A 78 -7.18 -1.51 1.73
C ARG A 78 -8.57 -1.03 2.04
N VAL A 79 -9.28 -1.78 2.88
CA VAL A 79 -10.56 -1.38 3.45
C VAL A 79 -10.43 -1.11 4.94
N PHE A 80 -11.02 -0.01 5.40
CA PHE A 80 -11.05 0.40 6.79
C PHE A 80 -12.43 0.21 7.42
N GLY A 81 -12.45 -0.19 8.68
CA GLY A 81 -13.63 -0.39 9.51
C GLY A 81 -13.59 0.46 10.77
N ARG A 82 -14.44 0.06 11.73
CA ARG A 82 -14.52 0.70 13.05
C ARG A 82 -13.19 0.60 13.79
N ASN A 83 -12.96 1.55 14.71
CA ASN A 83 -11.73 1.62 15.52
C ASN A 83 -10.42 1.69 14.70
N GLU A 84 -10.51 2.14 13.44
CA GLU A 84 -9.41 2.19 12.48
C GLU A 84 -8.78 0.83 12.14
N GLU A 85 -9.48 -0.27 12.45
CA GLU A 85 -9.15 -1.61 11.98
C GLU A 85 -9.23 -1.66 10.45
N SER A 86 -8.40 -2.48 9.81
CA SER A 86 -8.37 -2.52 8.35
C SER A 86 -7.90 -3.84 7.78
N TRP A 87 -8.28 -4.12 6.53
CA TRP A 87 -7.98 -5.35 5.81
C TRP A 87 -7.37 -5.05 4.44
N GLN A 88 -6.26 -5.71 4.13
CA GLN A 88 -5.65 -5.67 2.81
C GLN A 88 -6.49 -6.47 1.82
N LEU A 89 -6.97 -5.84 0.75
CA LEU A 89 -7.72 -6.52 -0.30
C LEU A 89 -6.86 -6.94 -1.48
N PHE A 90 -5.77 -6.20 -1.73
CA PHE A 90 -4.91 -6.42 -2.89
C PHE A 90 -3.52 -5.84 -2.66
N TRP A 91 -2.52 -6.55 -3.17
CA TRP A 91 -1.18 -6.05 -3.43
C TRP A 91 -0.71 -6.62 -4.77
N GLY A 92 -0.22 -5.75 -5.66
CA GLY A 92 0.36 -6.19 -6.91
C GLY A 92 0.89 -5.03 -7.74
N GLU A 93 1.47 -5.37 -8.88
CA GLU A 93 2.04 -4.42 -9.82
C GLU A 93 1.44 -4.60 -11.22
N ILE A 94 1.38 -3.51 -11.96
CA ILE A 94 1.01 -3.49 -13.37
C ILE A 94 2.20 -2.94 -14.14
N ASP A 95 2.83 -3.78 -14.96
CA ASP A 95 3.93 -3.37 -15.83
C ASP A 95 3.44 -2.46 -16.97
N GLY A 96 4.27 -1.50 -17.37
CA GLY A 96 4.02 -0.62 -18.52
C GLY A 96 4.78 0.69 -18.46
N ASP A 97 4.82 1.43 -19.57
CA ASP A 97 5.46 2.75 -19.61
C ASP A 97 4.53 3.79 -18.99
N THR A 98 4.80 4.16 -17.73
CA THR A 98 3.96 5.13 -17.00
C THR A 98 4.19 6.57 -17.45
N ALA A 99 5.21 6.86 -18.27
CA ALA A 99 5.37 8.17 -18.89
C ALA A 99 4.42 8.33 -20.09
N ASP A 100 4.06 7.24 -20.78
CA ASP A 100 3.05 7.26 -21.83
C ASP A 100 1.63 7.16 -21.25
N LYS A 101 0.87 8.24 -21.39
CA LYS A 101 -0.54 8.31 -20.98
C LYS A 101 -1.47 7.38 -21.77
N GLN A 102 -1.01 6.83 -22.89
CA GLN A 102 -1.77 5.90 -23.75
C GLN A 102 -1.42 4.44 -23.50
N ASP A 103 -0.41 4.16 -22.67
CA ASP A 103 -0.04 2.80 -22.31
C ASP A 103 -1.23 2.08 -21.62
N ASP A 104 -1.35 0.78 -21.88
CA ASP A 104 -2.43 -0.06 -21.36
C ASP A 104 -2.40 -0.18 -19.84
N CYS A 105 -1.26 0.10 -19.19
CA CYS A 105 -1.14 0.10 -17.72
C CYS A 105 -2.17 1.04 -17.05
N TRP A 106 -2.46 2.20 -17.65
CA TRP A 106 -3.45 3.14 -17.14
C TRP A 106 -4.89 2.64 -17.26
N SER A 107 -5.16 1.87 -18.32
CA SER A 107 -6.46 1.25 -18.55
C SER A 107 -6.68 0.04 -17.64
N ALA A 108 -5.61 -0.74 -17.39
CA ALA A 108 -5.60 -1.82 -16.41
C ALA A 108 -5.79 -1.29 -14.99
N LEU A 109 -5.09 -0.20 -14.63
CA LEU A 109 -5.25 0.50 -13.36
C LEU A 109 -6.70 0.93 -13.14
N ASP A 110 -7.35 1.51 -14.16
CA ASP A 110 -8.76 1.91 -14.07
C ASP A 110 -9.69 0.74 -13.77
N LYS A 111 -9.49 -0.40 -14.45
CA LYS A 111 -10.29 -1.62 -14.24
C LYS A 111 -10.11 -2.13 -12.82
N LEU A 112 -8.89 -2.14 -12.30
CA LEU A 112 -8.59 -2.63 -10.96
C LEU A 112 -9.13 -1.71 -9.85
N VAL A 113 -8.96 -0.40 -9.99
CA VAL A 113 -9.25 0.58 -8.93
C VAL A 113 -10.72 0.94 -8.84
N PHE A 114 -11.42 1.03 -9.98
CA PHE A 114 -12.81 1.51 -10.02
C PHE A 114 -13.85 0.40 -10.20
N GLN A 115 -13.46 -0.87 -10.14
CA GLN A 115 -14.40 -1.99 -10.05
C GLN A 115 -15.15 -2.02 -8.70
N SER A 116 -16.19 -2.85 -8.65
CA SER A 116 -16.81 -3.26 -7.40
C SER A 116 -16.07 -4.45 -6.79
N PHE A 117 -15.91 -4.41 -5.47
CA PHE A 117 -15.43 -5.53 -4.67
C PHE A 117 -16.63 -6.16 -3.97
N LYS A 118 -16.68 -7.49 -3.95
CA LYS A 118 -17.70 -8.20 -3.17
C LYS A 118 -17.45 -7.95 -1.69
N HIS A 119 -18.51 -7.76 -0.94
CA HIS A 119 -18.44 -7.59 0.50
C HIS A 119 -19.07 -8.80 1.20
N GLU A 120 -18.57 -9.17 2.38
CA GLU A 120 -19.08 -10.33 3.10
C GLU A 120 -20.54 -10.17 3.57
N ARG A 121 -20.83 -9.03 4.21
CA ARG A 121 -22.18 -8.70 4.72
C ARG A 121 -23.08 -7.91 3.76
N PHE A 122 -22.51 -7.26 2.76
CA PHE A 122 -23.21 -6.40 1.81
C PHE A 122 -22.92 -6.90 0.39
N GLY A 123 -23.59 -6.36 -0.63
CA GLY A 123 -23.41 -6.81 -2.01
C GLY A 123 -22.06 -6.38 -2.54
N GLU A 124 -21.92 -5.09 -2.83
CA GLU A 124 -20.72 -4.52 -3.41
C GLU A 124 -20.26 -3.27 -2.66
N ILE A 125 -18.94 -3.12 -2.57
CA ILE A 125 -18.25 -1.92 -2.10
C ILE A 125 -17.29 -1.42 -3.19
N ARG A 126 -17.03 -0.11 -3.24
CA ARG A 126 -16.15 0.51 -4.23
C ARG A 126 -15.16 1.44 -3.53
N ALA A 127 -14.05 1.72 -4.20
CA ALA A 127 -13.08 2.71 -3.72
C ALA A 127 -13.77 4.06 -3.45
N ALA A 128 -13.48 4.65 -2.30
CA ALA A 128 -13.96 5.97 -1.90
C ALA A 128 -12.90 7.06 -2.09
N ALA A 129 -11.62 6.71 -1.93
CA ALA A 129 -10.50 7.60 -2.17
C ALA A 129 -9.28 6.85 -2.71
N VAL A 130 -8.51 7.54 -3.56
CA VAL A 130 -7.32 7.03 -4.23
C VAL A 130 -6.21 8.07 -4.11
N SER A 131 -5.05 7.67 -3.61
CA SER A 131 -3.84 8.49 -3.64
C SER A 131 -2.84 7.88 -4.62
N ILE A 132 -2.36 8.68 -5.57
CA ILE A 132 -1.36 8.26 -6.57
C ILE A 132 -0.13 9.17 -6.52
N ASP A 133 1.07 8.58 -6.40
CA ASP A 133 2.30 9.36 -6.42
C ASP A 133 2.52 10.04 -7.76
N SER A 134 2.88 11.32 -7.69
CA SER A 134 3.11 12.12 -8.89
C SER A 134 4.50 11.96 -9.48
N GLY A 135 5.33 11.07 -8.93
CA GLY A 135 6.65 10.74 -9.43
C GLY A 135 7.66 11.90 -9.36
N ASP A 136 8.84 11.66 -9.92
CA ASP A 136 10.01 12.55 -9.85
C ASP A 136 10.16 13.51 -11.05
N GLY A 137 9.11 13.67 -11.87
CA GLY A 137 9.04 14.66 -12.93
C GLY A 137 8.87 14.07 -14.34
N GLY A 138 9.37 12.86 -14.57
CA GLY A 138 9.18 12.12 -15.84
C GLY A 138 7.72 11.70 -16.04
N THR A 139 7.17 11.02 -15.03
CA THR A 139 5.81 10.42 -15.06
C THR A 139 4.70 11.39 -14.63
N SER A 140 5.03 12.53 -14.01
CA SER A 140 4.05 13.44 -13.40
C SER A 140 2.99 13.98 -14.37
N ASN A 141 3.33 14.14 -15.65
CA ASN A 141 2.36 14.61 -16.65
C ASN A 141 1.22 13.59 -16.86
N ALA A 142 1.58 12.31 -16.98
CA ALA A 142 0.63 11.23 -17.15
C ALA A 142 -0.26 11.09 -15.91
N VAL A 143 0.34 11.15 -14.71
CA VAL A 143 -0.38 11.13 -13.43
C VAL A 143 -1.38 12.29 -13.34
N TYR A 144 -0.97 13.53 -13.61
CA TYR A 144 -1.88 14.68 -13.54
C TYR A 144 -3.01 14.59 -14.56
N HIS A 145 -2.72 14.10 -15.77
CA HIS A 145 -3.76 13.84 -16.77
C HIS A 145 -4.75 12.77 -16.27
N TRP A 146 -4.25 11.67 -15.71
CA TRP A 146 -5.05 10.58 -15.17
C TRP A 146 -5.93 11.04 -14.02
N VAL A 147 -5.37 11.72 -13.02
CA VAL A 147 -6.14 12.25 -11.87
C VAL A 147 -7.26 13.17 -12.33
N ARG A 148 -6.97 14.11 -13.24
CA ARG A 148 -7.98 15.05 -13.75
C ARG A 148 -9.10 14.36 -14.52
N SER A 149 -8.79 13.35 -15.34
CA SER A 149 -9.80 12.65 -16.11
C SER A 149 -10.67 11.75 -15.23
N ARG A 150 -10.09 11.12 -14.20
CA ARG A 150 -10.80 10.22 -13.29
C ARG A 150 -11.65 10.98 -12.27
N ASP A 151 -11.19 12.13 -11.78
CA ASP A 151 -12.01 13.03 -10.93
C ASP A 151 -13.32 13.44 -11.62
N LYS A 152 -13.28 13.70 -12.94
CA LYS A 152 -14.48 13.98 -13.74
C LYS A 152 -15.35 12.76 -13.97
N LYS A 153 -14.75 11.60 -14.26
CA LYS A 153 -15.45 10.36 -14.60
C LYS A 153 -16.11 9.71 -13.37
N TYR A 154 -15.44 9.75 -12.23
CA TYR A 154 -15.83 9.07 -10.98
C TYR A 154 -16.09 10.08 -9.86
N ARG A 155 -17.08 10.97 -10.03
CA ARG A 155 -17.42 12.05 -9.06
C ARG A 155 -17.72 11.62 -7.62
N GLY A 156 -17.91 10.32 -7.38
CA GLY A 156 -18.09 9.75 -6.03
C GLY A 156 -16.80 9.28 -5.35
N VAL A 157 -15.65 9.36 -6.03
CA VAL A 157 -14.35 8.88 -5.57
C VAL A 157 -13.38 10.05 -5.53
N LEU A 158 -12.75 10.27 -4.37
CA LEU A 158 -11.73 11.31 -4.21
C LEU A 158 -10.40 10.82 -4.80
N VAL A 159 -9.99 11.33 -5.96
CA VAL A 159 -8.72 10.97 -6.62
C VAL A 159 -7.69 12.07 -6.40
N MET A 160 -6.54 11.74 -5.82
CA MET A 160 -5.54 12.70 -5.37
C MET A 160 -4.15 12.39 -5.94
N ALA A 161 -3.55 13.38 -6.59
CA ALA A 161 -2.11 13.36 -6.85
C ALA A 161 -1.37 13.73 -5.54
N ILE A 162 -0.45 12.87 -5.12
CA ILE A 162 0.34 13.10 -3.90
C ILE A 162 1.80 13.32 -4.22
N LYS A 163 2.52 13.86 -3.23
CA LYS A 163 3.96 13.97 -3.24
C LYS A 163 4.50 13.86 -1.81
N GLY A 164 5.52 13.03 -1.62
CA GLY A 164 6.28 12.99 -0.37
C GLY A 164 7.04 14.30 -0.12
N ASP A 165 7.09 14.76 1.12
CA ASP A 165 7.93 15.92 1.46
C ASP A 165 9.34 15.48 1.84
N SER A 166 10.30 15.69 0.95
CA SER A 166 11.71 15.37 1.18
C SER A 166 12.37 16.20 2.30
N LYS A 167 11.69 17.24 2.80
CA LYS A 167 12.14 18.06 3.96
C LYS A 167 11.42 17.69 5.25
N ASP A 168 10.49 16.74 5.23
CA ASP A 168 9.82 16.30 6.45
C ASP A 168 10.80 15.54 7.35
N LEU A 169 10.83 15.92 8.62
CA LEU A 169 11.64 15.30 9.66
C LEU A 169 10.72 14.67 10.73
N GLY A 170 9.55 14.16 10.30
CA GLY A 170 8.53 13.56 11.17
C GLY A 170 7.56 14.57 11.79
N THR A 171 7.53 15.81 11.31
CA THR A 171 6.66 16.86 11.87
C THR A 171 5.36 16.99 11.10
N LYS A 172 5.34 16.62 9.81
CA LYS A 172 4.13 16.74 8.99
C LYS A 172 3.09 15.70 9.34
N GLU A 173 1.83 16.13 9.35
CA GLU A 173 0.68 15.23 9.47
C GLU A 173 0.58 14.32 8.25
N ILE A 174 -0.03 13.15 8.42
CA ILE A 174 -0.23 12.16 7.34
C ILE A 174 -0.92 12.81 6.15
N PHE A 175 -2.03 13.53 6.41
CA PHE A 175 -2.78 14.30 5.43
C PHE A 175 -2.68 15.80 5.71
N ASN A 176 -2.35 16.58 4.68
CA ASN A 176 -2.37 18.04 4.73
C ASN A 176 -3.20 18.56 3.55
N GLN A 177 -4.00 19.61 3.80
CA GLN A 177 -4.70 20.27 2.71
C GLN A 177 -3.68 20.92 1.74
N PRO A 178 -3.90 20.80 0.42
CA PRO A 178 -3.01 21.36 -0.58
C PRO A 178 -3.04 22.89 -0.47
N ARG A 179 -1.90 23.53 -0.71
CA ARG A 179 -1.84 25.00 -0.77
C ARG A 179 -2.74 25.49 -1.90
N GLN A 180 -3.46 26.59 -1.67
CA GLN A 180 -4.21 27.23 -2.73
C GLN A 180 -3.24 27.78 -3.79
N VAL A 181 -3.64 27.64 -5.05
CA VAL A 181 -2.88 28.19 -6.18
C VAL A 181 -2.96 29.70 -6.11
N ASP A 182 -1.79 30.34 -6.04
CA ASP A 182 -1.69 31.79 -6.11
C ASP A 182 -1.83 32.24 -7.56
N PHE A 183 -3.06 32.64 -7.93
CA PHE A 183 -3.36 33.13 -9.28
C PHE A 183 -2.71 34.49 -9.61
N ASN A 184 -2.24 35.23 -8.60
CA ASN A 184 -1.67 36.56 -8.77
C ASN A 184 -0.17 36.53 -9.11
N ASN A 185 0.47 35.36 -9.03
CA ASN A 185 1.89 35.22 -9.37
C ASN A 185 2.13 34.14 -10.43
N PRO A 186 2.13 34.50 -11.73
CA PRO A 186 2.35 33.56 -12.83
C PRO A 186 3.69 32.81 -12.74
N LYS A 187 4.70 33.40 -12.08
CA LYS A 187 6.04 32.81 -11.92
C LYS A 187 6.08 31.68 -10.88
N ARG A 188 5.03 31.48 -10.09
CA ARG A 188 4.90 30.40 -9.09
C ARG A 188 3.98 29.26 -9.51
N ARG A 189 3.44 29.28 -10.73
CA ARG A 189 2.60 28.18 -11.24
C ARG A 189 3.41 26.89 -11.33
N THR A 190 3.00 25.89 -10.56
CA THR A 190 3.58 24.56 -10.59
C THR A 190 3.15 23.81 -11.86
N LYS A 191 3.83 22.70 -12.16
CA LYS A 191 3.46 21.80 -13.26
C LYS A 191 2.00 21.35 -13.11
N ALA A 192 1.57 20.98 -11.90
CA ALA A 192 0.22 20.53 -11.59
C ALA A 192 -0.84 21.62 -11.81
N ASP A 193 -0.54 22.89 -11.51
CA ASP A 193 -1.47 24.01 -11.71
C ASP A 193 -1.85 24.20 -13.17
N ARG A 194 -0.92 23.90 -14.10
CA ARG A 194 -1.19 23.92 -15.55
C ARG A 194 -2.21 22.87 -15.97
N PHE A 195 -2.28 21.75 -15.25
CA PHE A 195 -3.27 20.69 -15.45
C PHE A 195 -4.55 20.93 -14.61
N GLY A 196 -4.57 21.93 -13.73
CA GLY A 196 -5.68 22.16 -12.79
C GLY A 196 -5.78 21.08 -11.71
N VAL A 197 -4.67 20.41 -11.39
CA VAL A 197 -4.60 19.35 -10.38
C VAL A 197 -3.97 19.89 -9.10
N LYS A 198 -4.56 19.56 -7.96
CA LYS A 198 -3.99 19.87 -6.64
C LYS A 198 -3.05 18.74 -6.22
N VAL A 199 -1.86 19.08 -5.74
CA VAL A 199 -0.90 18.10 -5.20
C VAL A 199 -0.96 18.13 -3.67
N TYR A 200 -1.19 16.95 -3.09
CA TYR A 200 -1.32 16.75 -1.65
C TYR A 200 0.03 16.29 -1.07
N MET A 201 0.50 16.98 -0.03
CA MET A 201 1.75 16.64 0.62
C MET A 201 1.51 15.58 1.70
N VAL A 202 2.24 14.47 1.61
CA VAL A 202 2.10 13.32 2.52
C VAL A 202 3.19 13.36 3.60
N GLY A 203 2.79 13.24 4.86
CA GLY A 203 3.71 13.04 5.98
C GLY A 203 4.09 11.56 6.11
N THR A 204 5.08 11.12 5.32
CA THR A 204 5.46 9.70 5.20
C THR A 204 5.98 9.13 6.52
N HIS A 205 6.75 9.89 7.29
CA HIS A 205 7.31 9.44 8.57
C HIS A 205 6.24 9.09 9.61
N LYS A 206 5.24 9.95 9.81
CA LYS A 206 4.13 9.67 10.75
C LYS A 206 3.27 8.50 10.28
N ALA A 207 3.07 8.37 8.97
CA ALA A 207 2.34 7.24 8.40
C ALA A 207 3.06 5.92 8.64
N LYS A 208 4.37 5.85 8.35
CA LYS A 208 5.21 4.66 8.59
C LYS A 208 5.26 4.29 10.08
N ASP A 209 5.40 5.27 10.97
CA ASP A 209 5.33 5.05 12.42
C ASP A 209 3.98 4.47 12.88
N LEU A 210 2.87 4.89 12.29
CA LEU A 210 1.54 4.40 12.61
C LEU A 210 1.32 2.98 12.06
N ILE A 211 1.66 2.74 10.80
CA ILE A 211 1.54 1.43 10.14
C ILE A 211 2.35 0.39 10.90
N ALA A 212 3.59 0.70 11.26
CA ALA A 212 4.45 -0.23 11.99
C ALA A 212 3.86 -0.64 13.34
N LYS A 213 3.22 0.29 14.07
CA LYS A 213 2.54 -0.02 15.34
C LYS A 213 1.29 -0.89 15.17
N ARG A 214 0.54 -0.67 14.07
CA ARG A 214 -0.71 -1.37 13.76
C ARG A 214 -0.48 -2.79 13.25
N LEU A 215 0.56 -2.99 12.44
CA LEU A 215 1.00 -4.32 12.01
C LEU A 215 1.49 -5.17 13.19
N LEU A 216 2.10 -4.56 14.21
CA LEU A 216 2.47 -5.24 15.47
C LEU A 216 1.28 -5.48 16.43
N GLY A 217 0.07 -5.07 16.04
CA GLY A 217 -1.17 -5.34 16.77
C GLY A 217 -1.36 -4.62 18.10
N THR A 218 -0.72 -3.47 18.29
CA THR A 218 -0.84 -2.70 19.54
C THR A 218 -2.17 -1.94 19.69
N SER A 219 -2.77 -1.52 18.56
CA SER A 219 -4.09 -0.87 18.47
C SER A 219 -4.47 -0.75 16.99
N ALA A 220 -5.77 -0.76 16.63
CA ALA A 220 -6.24 -0.59 15.24
C ALA A 220 -5.55 -1.56 14.26
N TYR A 221 -5.79 -2.86 14.45
CA TYR A 221 -5.05 -3.93 13.77
C TYR A 221 -5.16 -3.83 12.23
N MET A 222 -4.04 -4.05 11.55
CA MET A 222 -3.94 -4.10 10.10
C MET A 222 -3.86 -5.54 9.64
N HIS A 223 -5.01 -6.09 9.28
CA HIS A 223 -5.14 -7.44 8.75
C HIS A 223 -4.55 -7.52 7.35
N SER A 224 -3.79 -8.58 7.10
CA SER A 224 -3.19 -8.87 5.81
C SER A 224 -3.81 -10.14 5.23
N CYS A 225 -3.99 -10.16 3.91
CA CYS A 225 -4.63 -11.28 3.23
C CYS A 225 -3.56 -12.33 2.89
N LYS A 226 -3.83 -13.60 3.20
CA LYS A 226 -2.90 -14.71 2.92
C LYS A 226 -2.64 -14.95 1.42
N HIS A 227 -3.59 -14.57 0.56
CA HIS A 227 -3.56 -14.89 -0.88
C HIS A 227 -2.96 -13.79 -1.76
N VAL A 228 -2.43 -12.71 -1.17
CA VAL A 228 -1.76 -11.64 -1.95
C VAL A 228 -0.43 -12.11 -2.52
N ARG A 229 0.10 -11.35 -3.49
CA ARG A 229 1.42 -11.60 -4.08
C ARG A 229 2.50 -11.71 -2.99
N GLN A 230 3.31 -12.77 -3.07
CA GLN A 230 4.18 -13.22 -1.98
C GLN A 230 5.27 -12.22 -1.56
N ASP A 231 5.72 -11.35 -2.47
CA ASP A 231 6.77 -10.37 -2.19
C ASP A 231 6.29 -9.20 -1.32
N TYR A 232 4.98 -9.08 -1.06
CA TYR A 232 4.39 -8.08 -0.17
C TYR A 232 5.11 -8.00 1.17
N TRP A 233 5.39 -9.16 1.79
CA TRP A 233 5.95 -9.25 3.14
C TRP A 233 7.37 -8.69 3.22
N GLU A 234 8.18 -8.95 2.19
CA GLU A 234 9.54 -8.41 2.11
C GLU A 234 9.52 -6.91 1.86
N GLN A 235 8.61 -6.44 1.01
CA GLN A 235 8.50 -5.01 0.66
C GLN A 235 7.91 -4.17 1.79
N VAL A 236 6.88 -4.64 2.49
CA VAL A 236 6.27 -3.88 3.61
C VAL A 236 7.22 -3.76 4.82
N THR A 237 8.18 -4.67 4.94
CA THR A 237 9.23 -4.69 5.98
C THR A 237 10.59 -4.21 5.46
N ALA A 238 10.64 -3.65 4.24
CA ALA A 238 11.88 -3.25 3.59
C ALA A 238 12.54 -2.05 4.25
N GLU A 239 11.83 -1.29 5.09
CA GLU A 239 12.40 -0.14 5.80
C GLU A 239 12.53 -0.40 7.30
N VAL A 240 13.57 0.19 7.89
CA VAL A 240 13.80 0.18 9.33
C VAL A 240 13.98 1.59 9.85
N LYS A 241 13.50 1.83 11.06
CA LYS A 241 13.75 3.08 11.77
C LYS A 241 15.12 3.00 12.42
N ALA A 242 16.05 3.83 11.94
CA ALA A 242 17.44 3.83 12.39
C ALA A 242 17.98 5.27 12.56
N PRO A 243 18.99 5.50 13.41
CA PRO A 243 19.58 6.83 13.59
C PRO A 243 20.02 7.48 12.28
N SER A 244 19.64 8.74 12.11
CA SER A 244 19.88 9.51 10.90
C SER A 244 21.34 9.93 10.81
N LYS A 245 22.01 9.57 9.71
CA LYS A 245 23.37 10.05 9.40
C LYS A 245 23.45 11.57 9.22
N LYS A 246 22.34 12.21 8.83
CA LYS A 246 22.29 13.65 8.56
C LYS A 246 21.84 14.47 9.77
N ASN A 247 20.95 13.92 10.60
CA ASN A 247 20.39 14.60 11.76
C ASN A 247 20.75 13.84 13.03
N LYS A 248 21.91 14.17 13.63
CA LYS A 248 22.37 13.57 14.87
C LYS A 248 21.28 13.64 15.95
N GLY A 249 21.02 12.51 16.63
CA GLY A 249 20.02 12.40 17.69
C GLY A 249 18.57 12.18 17.23
N ARG A 250 18.32 11.96 15.93
CA ARG A 250 16.98 11.61 15.42
C ARG A 250 17.01 10.29 14.65
N GLU A 251 15.96 9.49 14.80
CA GLU A 251 15.75 8.30 13.98
C GLU A 251 14.97 8.65 12.71
N THR A 252 15.35 8.05 11.59
CA THR A 252 14.67 8.18 10.31
C THR A 252 14.45 6.80 9.70
N TRP A 253 13.35 6.64 8.97
CA TRP A 253 13.11 5.46 8.15
C TRP A 253 14.18 5.37 7.07
N GLN A 254 14.86 4.23 7.00
CA GLN A 254 15.94 3.94 6.07
C GLN A 254 15.63 2.62 5.35
N PRO A 255 15.72 2.59 4.01
CA PRO A 255 15.52 1.36 3.27
C PRO A 255 16.65 0.37 3.54
N ARG A 256 16.30 -0.90 3.64
CA ARG A 256 17.28 -1.99 3.69
C ARG A 256 17.91 -2.15 2.31
N PRO A 257 19.25 -2.31 2.23
CA PRO A 257 19.92 -2.52 0.96
C PRO A 257 19.37 -3.74 0.21
N GLY A 258 19.10 -3.58 -1.09
CA GLY A 258 18.71 -4.68 -1.98
C GLY A 258 17.26 -5.12 -1.89
N ARG A 259 16.38 -4.38 -1.20
CA ARG A 259 14.95 -4.65 -1.13
C ARG A 259 14.13 -3.50 -1.74
N PRO A 260 13.18 -3.79 -2.65
CA PRO A 260 12.16 -2.83 -3.06
C PRO A 260 11.27 -2.42 -1.87
N ASN A 261 10.76 -1.18 -1.84
CA ASN A 261 10.01 -0.60 -0.71
C ASN A 261 8.62 -0.05 -1.11
N GLU A 262 8.16 -0.36 -2.31
CA GLU A 262 6.91 0.11 -2.90
C GLU A 262 5.71 -0.40 -2.10
N GLY A 263 5.82 -1.59 -1.49
CA GLY A 263 4.86 -2.10 -0.51
C GLY A 263 4.63 -1.11 0.65
N THR A 264 5.70 -0.65 1.30
CA THR A 264 5.55 0.32 2.41
C THR A 264 5.02 1.68 1.93
N ASP A 265 5.39 2.13 0.74
CA ASP A 265 4.96 3.45 0.26
C ASP A 265 3.49 3.43 -0.20
N THR A 266 3.03 2.38 -0.88
CA THR A 266 1.60 2.21 -1.24
C THR A 266 0.69 2.08 -0.02
N GLU A 267 1.15 1.41 1.05
CA GLU A 267 0.52 1.37 2.37
C GLU A 267 0.29 2.78 2.95
N VAL A 268 1.33 3.60 2.91
CA VAL A 268 1.30 5.01 3.35
C VAL A 268 0.30 5.80 2.51
N TYR A 269 0.21 5.55 1.20
CA TYR A 269 -0.68 6.26 0.30
C TYR A 269 -2.15 5.86 0.46
N ALA A 270 -2.42 4.58 0.72
CA ALA A 270 -3.76 4.10 1.09
C ALA A 270 -4.21 4.71 2.43
N LEU A 271 -3.32 4.78 3.41
CA LEU A 271 -3.59 5.44 4.70
C LEU A 271 -3.83 6.96 4.51
N HIS A 272 -3.04 7.62 3.67
CA HIS A 272 -3.27 9.02 3.29
C HIS A 272 -4.68 9.22 2.70
N ALA A 273 -5.11 8.33 1.80
CA ALA A 273 -6.45 8.37 1.22
C ALA A 273 -7.54 8.24 2.30
N ALA A 274 -7.35 7.35 3.28
CA ALA A 274 -8.26 7.21 4.41
C ALA A 274 -8.31 8.46 5.30
N HIS A 275 -7.16 9.08 5.56
CA HIS A 275 -7.08 10.33 6.32
C HIS A 275 -7.72 11.51 5.59
N ALA A 276 -7.65 11.55 4.26
CA ALA A 276 -8.34 12.55 3.43
C ALA A 276 -9.86 12.45 3.57
N MET A 277 -10.39 11.23 3.75
CA MET A 277 -11.82 11.01 4.05
C MET A 277 -12.19 11.35 5.49
N GLY A 278 -11.21 11.65 6.35
CA GLY A 278 -11.43 11.94 7.77
C GLY A 278 -11.68 10.70 8.62
N MET A 279 -11.26 9.51 8.17
CA MET A 279 -11.52 8.23 8.82
C MET A 279 -11.11 8.20 10.31
N HIS A 280 -9.95 8.77 10.65
CA HIS A 280 -9.45 8.93 12.03
C HIS A 280 -10.32 9.84 12.93
N LYS A 281 -11.35 10.51 12.39
CA LYS A 281 -12.31 11.35 13.13
C LYS A 281 -13.71 10.75 13.16
N TYR A 282 -13.92 9.57 12.56
CA TYR A 282 -15.24 8.97 12.49
C TYR A 282 -15.67 8.44 13.85
N ASN A 283 -16.83 8.90 14.31
CA ASN A 283 -17.53 8.33 15.46
C ASN A 283 -18.43 7.17 15.04
N GLU A 284 -19.00 6.46 16.02
CA GLU A 284 -19.88 5.31 15.75
C GLU A 284 -21.05 5.70 14.83
N LYS A 285 -21.68 6.86 15.03
CA LYS A 285 -22.77 7.34 14.17
C LYS A 285 -22.38 7.44 12.70
N LYS A 286 -21.15 7.90 12.41
CA LYS A 286 -20.63 8.00 11.05
C LYS A 286 -20.41 6.61 10.46
N TRP A 287 -19.86 5.67 11.23
CA TRP A 287 -19.71 4.27 10.83
C TRP A 287 -21.04 3.59 10.56
N SER A 288 -22.03 3.74 11.46
CA SER A 288 -23.38 3.19 11.26
C SER A 288 -24.05 3.76 10.01
N THR A 289 -23.78 5.04 9.67
CA THR A 289 -24.28 5.67 8.44
C THR A 289 -23.66 5.06 7.18
N LEU A 290 -22.34 4.78 7.19
CA LEU A 290 -21.66 4.12 6.08
C LEU A 290 -22.19 2.69 5.91
N GLU A 291 -22.31 1.96 7.00
CA GLU A 291 -22.85 0.60 7.04
C GLU A 291 -24.29 0.54 6.49
N SER A 292 -25.15 1.45 6.96
CA SER A 292 -26.54 1.55 6.49
C SER A 292 -26.62 1.90 5.01
N ARG A 293 -25.73 2.76 4.49
CA ARG A 293 -25.66 3.09 3.07
C ARG A 293 -25.25 1.89 2.22
N LEU A 294 -24.31 1.07 2.71
CA LEU A 294 -23.92 -0.16 2.03
C LEU A 294 -25.08 -1.16 2.02
N GLY A 295 -25.76 -1.37 3.15
CA GLY A 295 -26.92 -2.25 3.25
C GLY A 295 -28.14 -1.79 2.44
N GLN A 296 -28.39 -0.48 2.30
CA GLN A 296 -29.48 0.00 1.44
C GLN A 296 -29.21 -0.26 -0.05
N ARG A 297 -27.96 -0.14 -0.49
CA ARG A 297 -27.60 -0.44 -1.90
C ARG A 297 -27.90 -1.88 -2.28
N THR A 298 -27.82 -2.82 -1.32
CA THR A 298 -28.11 -4.23 -1.58
C THR A 298 -29.60 -4.52 -1.69
N LEU A 299 -30.44 -3.77 -0.98
CA LEU A 299 -31.90 -3.96 -0.98
C LEU A 299 -32.53 -3.55 -2.33
N PHE A 300 -31.90 -2.62 -3.05
CA PHE A 300 -32.36 -2.13 -4.35
C PHE A 300 -31.59 -2.73 -5.54
N SER A 301 -30.60 -3.59 -5.29
CA SER A 301 -29.93 -4.35 -6.35
C SER A 301 -30.67 -5.67 -6.57
N GLU A 302 -31.02 -6.00 -7.82
CA GLU A 302 -31.56 -7.32 -8.16
C GLU A 302 -30.59 -8.43 -7.70
N PRO A 303 -31.09 -9.56 -7.17
CA PRO A 303 -30.23 -10.65 -6.75
C PRO A 303 -29.47 -11.19 -7.97
N SER A 304 -28.15 -10.98 -7.99
CA SER A 304 -27.30 -11.77 -8.88
C SER A 304 -27.39 -13.24 -8.49
N PRO A 305 -27.41 -14.16 -9.48
CA PRO A 305 -27.50 -15.58 -9.18
C PRO A 305 -26.35 -16.00 -8.28
N THR A 306 -26.71 -16.64 -7.17
CA THR A 306 -25.80 -17.25 -6.20
C THR A 306 -24.74 -18.08 -6.92
N PRO A 307 -23.44 -17.95 -6.60
CA PRO A 307 -22.45 -18.87 -7.14
C PRO A 307 -22.83 -20.30 -6.71
N GLU A 308 -23.15 -21.13 -7.70
CA GLU A 308 -23.39 -22.55 -7.50
C GLU A 308 -22.15 -23.14 -6.84
N LYS A 309 -22.32 -23.76 -5.66
CA LYS A 309 -21.25 -24.51 -4.99
C LYS A 309 -20.63 -25.45 -6.04
N PRO A 310 -19.30 -25.51 -6.18
CA PRO A 310 -18.68 -26.41 -7.15
C PRO A 310 -19.13 -27.84 -6.85
N LYS A 311 -19.86 -28.44 -7.80
CA LYS A 311 -20.19 -29.86 -7.76
C LYS A 311 -18.89 -30.66 -7.74
N PRO A 312 -18.80 -31.74 -6.95
CA PRO A 312 -17.62 -32.59 -6.98
C PRO A 312 -17.41 -33.08 -8.40
N VAL A 313 -16.24 -32.78 -8.98
CA VAL A 313 -15.85 -33.31 -10.28
C VAL A 313 -15.78 -34.83 -10.14
N ALA A 314 -16.74 -35.52 -10.77
CA ALA A 314 -16.68 -36.95 -10.93
C ALA A 314 -15.39 -37.28 -11.70
N GLN A 315 -14.48 -37.97 -11.02
CA GLN A 315 -13.25 -38.48 -11.64
C GLN A 315 -13.64 -39.38 -12.81
N GLN A 316 -13.28 -38.98 -14.03
CA GLN A 316 -13.35 -39.88 -15.16
C GLN A 316 -12.38 -41.05 -14.92
N PRO A 317 -12.80 -42.30 -15.14
CA PRO A 317 -11.92 -43.44 -14.94
C PRO A 317 -10.75 -43.37 -15.93
N ARG A 318 -9.52 -43.41 -15.38
CA ARG A 318 -8.29 -43.50 -16.15
C ARG A 318 -8.34 -44.74 -17.04
N ARG A 319 -8.15 -44.54 -18.35
CA ARG A 319 -7.98 -45.60 -19.33
C ARG A 319 -6.74 -46.44 -18.94
N PRO A 320 -6.82 -47.78 -18.88
CA PRO A 320 -5.68 -48.60 -18.54
C PRO A 320 -4.61 -48.51 -19.64
N ALA A 321 -3.36 -48.33 -19.22
CA ALA A 321 -2.20 -48.34 -20.10
C ALA A 321 -2.05 -49.72 -20.77
N GLN A 322 -1.85 -49.73 -22.08
CA GLN A 322 -1.49 -50.95 -22.81
C GLN A 322 -0.04 -51.34 -22.45
N PRO A 323 0.25 -52.64 -22.27
CA PRO A 323 1.60 -53.10 -22.00
C PRO A 323 2.48 -52.94 -23.25
N ALA A 324 3.71 -52.48 -23.05
CA ALA A 324 4.73 -52.41 -24.09
C ALA A 324 5.02 -53.80 -24.64
N GLY A 325 4.79 -53.98 -25.95
CA GLY A 325 5.17 -55.17 -26.68
C GLY A 325 6.68 -55.29 -26.78
N SER A 326 7.20 -56.40 -26.25
CA SER A 326 8.47 -57.01 -26.61
C SER A 326 8.54 -57.25 -28.11
N LEU A 327 9.65 -56.90 -28.75
CA LEU A 327 10.11 -57.53 -29.99
C LEU A 327 11.64 -57.49 -30.05
N LEU A 328 12.21 -58.68 -29.87
CA LEU A 328 13.56 -59.09 -30.24
C LEU A 328 13.62 -59.35 -31.75
N ASP A 329 14.83 -59.20 -32.29
CA ASP A 329 15.44 -59.83 -33.47
C ASP A 329 14.77 -59.72 -34.85
N SER A 330 15.44 -58.98 -35.75
CA SER A 330 16.09 -59.53 -36.97
C SER A 330 17.06 -58.51 -37.57
#